data_AF-A0A453EZC4-F1
#
_entry.id   AF-A0A453EZC4-F1
#
_cell.length_a   1.000
_cell.length_b   1.000
_cell.length_c   1.000
_cell.angle_alpha   90.00
_cell.angle_beta   90.00
_cell.angle_gamma   90.00
#
_symmetry.space_group_name_H-M   'P 1'
#
loop_
_entity.id
_entity.type
_entity.pdbx_description
1 polymer ?
#
loop_
_entity_poly.entity_id
_entity_poly.type
_entity_poly.pdbx_seq_one_letter_code
_entity_poly.pdbx_strand_id
1 'polypeptide(L)'
;MSLEEAVSLTCLTISKLRDEELYPQVIELAAGLVHMWRNMYECHEVQNHIAQQASLLGNQPGSEPTTDSHCYATSQLEGEVSAWHNSFCNLITLQREYVTILNEWIGLTDCLPDNEGFMRSSSGIRSLCGELEHALKKLPEKVAAEAIKAFLSVIHSIVLQQAEERQLKKKSDNIESKFHAQLEKHSENAMQSSDQGSHTRSYSVSKDDPKLDVFRKRVEEEKARYINSLRTSRAMTLNHLQTSLPNVFHALTGFSGVCVQAFEGISRCSEAAAAAASHPGAVSPAVSSCDDHPL
;
A
#
# COMPACT_ATOMS: atom_id res chain seq x y z
N MET A 1 13.84 -45.56 -36.93
CA MET A 1 13.42 -44.17 -36.85
C MET A 1 14.52 -43.33 -37.47
N SER A 2 14.24 -42.66 -38.58
CA SER A 2 15.16 -41.72 -39.20
C SER A 2 15.23 -40.42 -38.38
N LEU A 3 16.25 -39.58 -38.62
CA LEU A 3 16.34 -38.26 -37.99
C LEU A 3 15.13 -37.38 -38.34
N GLU A 4 14.67 -37.46 -39.59
CA GLU A 4 13.51 -36.72 -40.10
C GLU A 4 12.21 -37.16 -39.41
N GLU A 5 12.00 -38.47 -39.23
CA GLU A 5 10.87 -39.02 -38.48
C GLU A 5 10.89 -38.57 -37.02
N ALA A 6 12.07 -38.55 -36.39
CA ALA A 6 12.22 -38.11 -35.00
C ALA A 6 11.93 -36.60 -34.83
N VAL A 7 12.42 -35.76 -35.76
CA VAL A 7 12.15 -34.31 -35.78
C VAL A 7 10.66 -34.05 -35.98
N SER A 8 10.04 -34.70 -36.98
CA SER A 8 8.61 -34.55 -37.26
C SER A 8 7.75 -34.96 -36.05
N LEU A 9 8.07 -36.08 -35.39
CA LEU A 9 7.35 -36.53 -34.21
C LEU A 9 7.47 -35.55 -33.04
N THR A 10 8.66 -34.98 -32.85
CA THR A 10 8.91 -33.96 -31.81
C THR A 10 8.13 -32.69 -32.10
N CYS A 11 8.14 -32.19 -33.33
CA CYS A 11 7.36 -31.02 -33.75
C CYS A 11 5.86 -31.21 -33.51
N LEU A 12 5.30 -32.37 -33.90
CA LEU A 12 3.89 -32.69 -33.65
C LEU A 12 3.57 -32.75 -32.15
N THR A 13 4.48 -33.26 -31.33
CA THR A 13 4.30 -33.32 -29.88
C THR A 13 4.26 -31.92 -29.26
N ILE A 14 5.14 -31.00 -29.70
CA ILE A 14 5.14 -29.60 -29.24
C ILE A 14 3.86 -28.89 -29.69
N SER A 15 3.41 -29.10 -30.93
CA SER A 15 2.14 -28.52 -31.41
C SER A 15 0.95 -28.99 -30.56
N LYS A 16 0.88 -30.28 -30.21
CA LYS A 16 -0.16 -30.80 -29.31
C LYS A 16 -0.10 -30.17 -27.92
N LEU A 17 1.09 -30.09 -27.32
CA LEU A 17 1.27 -29.44 -26.01
C LEU A 17 0.77 -27.98 -26.03
N ARG A 18 1.10 -27.24 -27.10
CA ARG A 18 0.64 -25.86 -27.27
C ARG A 18 -0.89 -25.78 -27.42
N ASP A 19 -1.44 -26.54 -28.36
CA ASP A 19 -2.81 -26.34 -28.81
C ASP A 19 -3.86 -27.06 -27.96
N GLU A 20 -3.53 -28.25 -27.44
CA GLU A 20 -4.47 -29.10 -26.67
C GLU A 20 -4.32 -28.93 -25.16
N GLU A 21 -3.12 -28.63 -24.66
CA GLU A 21 -2.87 -28.51 -23.22
C GLU A 21 -2.71 -27.05 -22.76
N LEU A 22 -1.84 -26.28 -23.41
CA LEU A 22 -1.53 -24.92 -22.98
C LEU A 22 -2.65 -23.94 -23.31
N TYR A 23 -3.21 -23.99 -24.51
CA TYR A 23 -4.22 -23.03 -24.93
C TYR A 23 -5.43 -22.96 -23.98
N PRO A 24 -6.05 -24.08 -23.54
CA PRO A 24 -7.10 -24.04 -22.51
C PRO A 24 -6.65 -23.39 -21.20
N GLN A 25 -5.41 -23.63 -20.76
CA GLN A 25 -4.86 -23.01 -19.55
C GLN A 25 -4.69 -21.49 -19.69
N VAL A 26 -4.37 -20.98 -20.88
CA VAL A 26 -4.31 -19.52 -21.13
C VAL A 26 -5.71 -18.90 -21.07
N ILE A 27 -6.73 -19.61 -21.58
CA ILE A 27 -8.13 -19.17 -21.48
C ILE A 27 -8.57 -19.12 -20.00
N GLU A 28 -8.27 -20.17 -19.24
CA GLU A 28 -8.55 -20.21 -17.80
C GLU A 28 -7.78 -19.13 -17.03
N LEU A 29 -6.53 -18.84 -17.40
CA LEU A 29 -5.75 -17.75 -16.83
C LEU A 29 -6.43 -16.39 -17.08
N ALA A 30 -6.89 -16.13 -18.30
CA ALA A 30 -7.58 -14.88 -18.64
C ALA A 30 -8.86 -14.72 -17.80
N ALA A 31 -9.68 -15.77 -17.71
CA ALA A 31 -10.88 -15.77 -16.88
C ALA A 31 -10.56 -15.61 -15.39
N GLY A 32 -9.50 -16.27 -14.91
CA GLY A 32 -9.01 -16.16 -13.55
C GLY A 32 -8.53 -14.76 -13.20
N LEU A 33 -7.84 -14.07 -14.12
CA LEU A 33 -7.44 -12.67 -13.96
C LEU A 33 -8.65 -11.75 -13.85
N VAL A 34 -9.67 -11.93 -14.69
CA VAL A 34 -10.94 -11.17 -14.59
C VAL A 34 -11.57 -11.36 -13.21
N HIS A 35 -11.70 -12.61 -12.76
CA HIS A 35 -12.32 -12.92 -11.47
C HIS A 35 -11.53 -12.33 -10.30
N MET A 36 -10.21 -12.51 -10.28
CA MET A 36 -9.33 -11.98 -9.25
C MET A 36 -9.44 -10.45 -9.17
N TRP A 37 -9.34 -9.75 -10.30
CA TRP A 37 -9.40 -8.29 -10.33
C TRP A 37 -10.79 -7.76 -9.97
N ARG A 38 -11.87 -8.47 -10.30
CA ARG A 38 -13.23 -8.09 -9.87
C ARG A 38 -13.36 -8.18 -8.35
N ASN A 39 -12.89 -9.27 -7.75
CA ASN A 39 -12.90 -9.41 -6.29
C ASN A 39 -12.07 -8.31 -5.61
N MET A 40 -10.91 -7.97 -6.18
CA MET A 40 -10.08 -6.86 -5.68
C MET A 40 -10.79 -5.52 -5.79
N TYR A 41 -11.45 -5.25 -6.93
CA TYR A 41 -12.23 -4.04 -7.15
C TYR A 41 -13.36 -3.88 -6.13
N GLU A 42 -14.17 -4.93 -5.93
CA GLU A 42 -15.28 -4.91 -4.97
C GLU A 42 -14.78 -4.70 -3.53
N CYS A 43 -13.67 -5.35 -3.16
CA CYS A 43 -13.02 -5.13 -1.87
C CYS A 43 -12.57 -3.68 -1.70
N HIS A 44 -11.92 -3.11 -2.72
CA HIS A 44 -11.42 -1.74 -2.68
C HIS A 44 -12.54 -0.69 -2.69
N GLU A 45 -13.68 -0.94 -3.35
CA GLU A 45 -14.87 -0.09 -3.26
C GLU A 45 -15.35 0.02 -1.81
N VAL A 46 -15.47 -1.11 -1.11
CA VAL A 46 -15.90 -1.15 0.29
C VAL A 46 -14.87 -0.44 1.18
N GLN A 47 -13.58 -0.71 0.99
CA GLN A 47 -12.51 -0.06 1.76
C GLN A 47 -12.47 1.46 1.51
N ASN A 48 -12.66 1.90 0.26
CA ASN A 48 -12.75 3.31 -0.11
C ASN A 48 -13.94 3.99 0.57
N HIS A 49 -15.11 3.34 0.57
CA HIS A 49 -16.29 3.86 1.25
C HIS A 49 -16.04 4.03 2.76
N ILE A 50 -15.46 3.01 3.42
CA ILE A 50 -15.09 3.07 4.85
C ILE A 50 -14.07 4.18 5.11
N ALA A 51 -13.04 4.30 4.26
CA ALA A 51 -12.02 5.33 4.40
C ALA A 51 -12.60 6.74 4.27
N GLN A 52 -13.56 6.96 3.37
CA GLN A 52 -14.29 8.22 3.27
C GLN A 52 -15.06 8.53 4.55
N GLN A 53 -15.65 7.54 5.22
CA GLN A 53 -16.29 7.75 6.52
C GLN A 53 -15.30 8.14 7.63
N ALA A 54 -14.01 7.79 7.52
CA ALA A 54 -13.00 8.20 8.49
C ALA A 54 -12.83 9.73 8.55
N SER A 55 -13.11 10.44 7.45
CA SER A 55 -13.15 11.90 7.42
C SER A 55 -14.31 12.51 8.23
N LEU A 56 -15.31 11.69 8.60
CA LEU A 56 -16.45 12.08 9.43
C LEU A 56 -16.20 11.84 10.94
N LEU A 57 -15.14 11.12 11.29
CA LEU A 57 -14.72 10.98 12.69
C LEU A 57 -14.29 12.35 13.22
N GLY A 58 -14.70 12.68 14.44
CA GLY A 58 -14.57 14.04 15.00
C GLY A 58 -13.17 14.64 14.82
N ASN A 59 -13.13 15.88 14.32
CA ASN A 59 -11.90 16.62 13.98
C ASN A 59 -11.09 17.10 15.20
N GLN A 60 -11.30 16.51 16.37
CA GLN A 60 -10.60 16.91 17.59
C GLN A 60 -9.52 15.89 17.89
N PRO A 61 -8.23 16.24 17.68
CA PRO A 61 -7.14 15.39 18.09
C PRO A 61 -7.21 15.16 19.60
N GLY A 62 -6.96 13.92 20.03
CA GLY A 62 -6.86 13.58 21.45
C GLY A 62 -5.81 14.43 22.16
N SER A 63 -5.98 14.62 23.47
CA SER A 63 -5.00 15.30 24.32
C SER A 63 -4.08 14.34 25.08
N GLU A 64 -4.29 13.04 24.92
CA GLU A 64 -3.58 11.99 25.63
C GLU A 64 -2.14 11.84 25.11
N PRO A 65 -1.14 11.75 26.00
CA PRO A 65 0.24 11.47 25.65
C PRO A 65 0.43 10.27 24.72
N THR A 66 1.42 10.35 23.82
CA THR A 66 1.85 9.16 23.07
C THR A 66 2.46 8.13 24.01
N THR A 67 1.98 6.90 23.87
CA THR A 67 2.37 5.74 24.70
C THR A 67 3.26 4.80 23.89
N ASP A 68 3.92 3.87 24.56
CA ASP A 68 4.69 2.82 23.87
C ASP A 68 3.84 2.00 22.91
N SER A 69 2.60 1.70 23.29
CA SER A 69 1.64 0.99 22.43
C SER A 69 1.29 1.79 21.17
N HIS A 70 1.08 3.12 21.29
CA HIS A 70 0.87 3.97 20.12
C HIS A 70 2.07 3.95 19.16
N CYS A 71 3.30 4.07 19.68
CA CYS A 71 4.51 4.01 18.86
C CYS A 71 4.68 2.66 18.18
N TYR A 72 4.45 1.57 18.93
CA TYR A 72 4.49 0.22 18.39
C TYR A 72 3.48 0.03 17.26
N ALA A 73 2.22 0.42 17.46
CA ALA A 73 1.18 0.30 16.45
C ALA A 73 1.50 1.12 15.19
N THR A 74 2.06 2.33 15.34
CA THR A 74 2.44 3.19 14.21
C THR A 74 3.61 2.60 13.42
N SER A 75 4.62 2.06 14.11
CA SER A 75 5.77 1.40 13.47
C SER A 75 5.37 0.07 12.81
N GLN A 76 4.46 -0.69 13.42
CA GLN A 76 3.89 -1.88 12.78
C GLN A 76 3.14 -1.50 11.50
N LEU A 77 2.29 -0.47 11.55
CA LEU A 77 1.57 0.03 10.37
C LEU A 77 2.53 0.44 9.24
N GLU A 78 3.65 1.11 9.57
CA GLU A 78 4.68 1.45 8.60
C GLU A 78 5.26 0.21 7.91
N GLY A 79 5.57 -0.83 8.69
CA GLY A 79 6.08 -2.10 8.18
C GLY A 79 5.08 -2.81 7.26
N GLU A 80 3.82 -2.89 7.68
CA GLU A 80 2.76 -3.53 6.89
C GLU A 80 2.47 -2.77 5.58
N VAL A 81 2.45 -1.43 5.60
CA VAL A 81 2.24 -0.63 4.38
C VAL A 81 3.43 -0.73 3.42
N SER A 82 4.66 -0.83 3.95
CA SER A 82 5.85 -1.11 3.14
C SER A 82 5.79 -2.49 2.48
N ALA A 83 5.43 -3.53 3.26
CA ALA A 83 5.24 -4.87 2.73
C ALA A 83 4.12 -4.92 1.69
N TRP A 84 3.03 -4.19 1.91
CA TRP A 84 1.93 -4.05 0.97
C TRP A 84 2.36 -3.41 -0.35
N HIS A 85 3.07 -2.27 -0.31
CA HIS A 85 3.61 -1.62 -1.50
C HIS A 85 4.49 -2.58 -2.32
N ASN A 86 5.40 -3.29 -1.66
CA ASN A 86 6.30 -4.24 -2.33
C ASN A 86 5.52 -5.42 -2.93
N SER A 87 4.53 -5.95 -2.21
CA SER A 87 3.69 -7.04 -2.70
C SER A 87 2.85 -6.63 -3.90
N PHE A 88 2.29 -5.41 -3.89
CA PHE A 88 1.57 -4.84 -5.02
C PHE A 88 2.46 -4.74 -6.27
N CYS A 89 3.64 -4.12 -6.13
CA CYS A 89 4.59 -4.00 -7.24
C CYS A 89 5.04 -5.37 -7.77
N ASN A 90 5.31 -6.32 -6.88
CA ASN A 90 5.71 -7.66 -7.26
C ASN A 90 4.59 -8.42 -7.99
N LEU A 91 3.34 -8.30 -7.54
CA LEU A 91 2.19 -8.94 -8.20
C LEU A 91 2.11 -8.51 -9.67
N ILE A 92 2.18 -7.21 -9.94
CA ILE A 92 2.09 -6.68 -11.31
C ILE A 92 3.28 -7.11 -12.16
N THR A 93 4.51 -7.00 -11.60
CA THR A 93 5.73 -7.42 -12.30
C THR A 93 5.68 -8.90 -12.66
N LEU A 94 5.35 -9.77 -11.70
CA LEU A 94 5.31 -11.22 -11.92
C LEU A 94 4.22 -11.63 -12.92
N GLN A 95 3.04 -11.00 -12.90
CA GLN A 95 2.01 -11.24 -13.90
C GLN A 95 2.48 -10.85 -15.31
N ARG A 96 3.13 -9.69 -15.44
CA ARG A 96 3.68 -9.21 -16.72
C ARG A 96 4.78 -10.13 -17.23
N GLU A 97 5.73 -10.50 -16.38
CA GLU A 97 6.84 -11.39 -16.72
C GLU A 97 6.35 -12.78 -17.13
N TYR A 98 5.41 -13.35 -16.36
CA TYR A 98 4.83 -14.65 -16.67
C TYR A 98 4.18 -14.68 -18.06
N VAL A 99 3.32 -13.71 -18.37
CA VAL A 99 2.67 -13.62 -19.68
C VAL A 99 3.67 -13.31 -20.81
N THR A 100 4.70 -12.50 -20.54
CA THR A 100 5.76 -12.21 -21.53
C THR A 100 6.51 -13.48 -21.89
N ILE A 101 6.98 -14.25 -20.91
CA ILE A 101 7.70 -15.53 -21.12
C ILE A 101 6.81 -16.51 -21.89
N LEU A 102 5.53 -16.58 -21.53
CA LEU A 102 4.56 -17.42 -22.20
C LEU A 102 4.40 -17.03 -23.68
N ASN A 103 4.26 -15.74 -23.97
CA ASN A 103 4.12 -15.24 -25.33
C ASN A 103 5.40 -15.49 -26.17
N GLU A 104 6.58 -15.30 -25.57
CA GLU A 104 7.86 -15.63 -26.19
C GLU A 104 7.97 -17.12 -26.54
N TRP A 105 7.61 -18.01 -25.62
CA TRP A 105 7.61 -19.46 -25.87
C TRP A 105 6.65 -19.84 -27.01
N ILE A 106 5.42 -19.29 -27.01
CA ILE A 106 4.46 -19.50 -28.09
C ILE A 106 5.06 -19.02 -29.42
N GLY A 107 5.75 -17.88 -29.43
CA GLY A 107 6.40 -17.37 -30.64
C GLY A 107 7.49 -18.27 -31.22
N LEU A 108 8.20 -19.03 -30.38
CA LEU A 108 9.14 -20.04 -30.85
C LEU A 108 8.47 -21.23 -31.55
N THR A 109 7.17 -21.44 -31.32
CA THR A 109 6.39 -22.53 -31.93
C THR A 109 5.77 -22.18 -33.28
N ASP A 110 5.89 -20.93 -33.75
CA ASP A 110 5.31 -20.47 -35.02
C ASP A 110 5.84 -21.24 -36.25
N CYS A 111 7.05 -21.79 -36.13
CA CYS A 111 7.70 -22.53 -37.22
C CYS A 111 7.25 -24.00 -37.31
N LEU A 112 6.40 -24.46 -36.39
CA LEU A 112 5.92 -25.83 -36.38
C LEU A 112 4.83 -26.05 -37.44
N PRO A 113 4.78 -27.24 -38.09
CA PRO A 113 3.74 -27.55 -39.04
C PRO A 113 2.36 -27.48 -38.39
N ASP A 114 1.44 -26.75 -39.02
CA ASP A 114 0.04 -26.71 -38.61
C ASP A 114 -0.57 -28.10 -38.80
N ASN A 115 -1.21 -28.61 -37.75
CA ASN A 115 -2.01 -29.83 -37.87
C ASN A 115 -3.27 -29.45 -38.66
N GLU A 116 -3.53 -30.08 -39.81
CA GLU A 116 -4.58 -29.66 -40.77
C GLU A 116 -6.02 -29.61 -40.20
N GLY A 117 -6.26 -30.17 -39.00
CA GLY A 117 -7.53 -30.05 -38.27
C GLY A 117 -7.63 -28.87 -37.28
N PHE A 118 -6.52 -28.17 -37.01
CA PHE A 118 -6.34 -27.24 -35.90
C PHE A 118 -5.78 -25.86 -36.32
N MET A 119 -5.84 -25.53 -37.62
CA MET A 119 -5.37 -24.27 -38.26
C MET A 119 -5.90 -22.95 -37.64
N ARG A 120 -6.68 -22.98 -36.56
CA ARG A 120 -7.16 -21.80 -35.82
C ARG A 120 -6.58 -21.67 -34.41
N SER A 121 -5.89 -22.67 -33.87
CA SER A 121 -5.46 -22.67 -32.46
C SER A 121 -4.08 -22.04 -32.26
N SER A 122 -3.15 -22.21 -33.20
CA SER A 122 -1.84 -21.54 -33.18
C SER A 122 -1.98 -20.02 -33.25
N SER A 123 -2.89 -19.52 -34.10
CA SER A 123 -3.27 -18.11 -34.17
C SER A 123 -4.10 -17.66 -32.96
N GLY A 124 -4.99 -18.51 -32.45
CA GLY A 124 -5.83 -18.22 -31.28
C GLY A 124 -5.02 -18.01 -29.99
N ILE A 125 -4.13 -18.95 -29.65
CA ILE A 125 -3.28 -18.84 -28.44
C ILE A 125 -2.33 -17.64 -28.55
N ARG A 126 -1.75 -17.40 -29.72
CA ARG A 126 -0.85 -16.25 -29.97
C ARG A 126 -1.60 -14.92 -29.85
N SER A 127 -2.80 -14.83 -30.40
CA SER A 127 -3.65 -13.63 -30.27
C SER A 127 -3.99 -13.37 -28.81
N LEU A 128 -4.46 -14.40 -28.10
CA LEU A 128 -4.85 -14.29 -26.69
C LEU A 128 -3.67 -13.88 -25.80
N CYS A 129 -2.53 -14.54 -25.90
CA CYS A 129 -1.34 -14.18 -25.13
C CYS A 129 -0.82 -12.79 -25.50
N GLY A 130 -0.84 -12.42 -26.79
CA GLY A 130 -0.47 -11.08 -27.24
C GLY A 130 -1.37 -9.99 -26.67
N GLU A 131 -2.69 -10.22 -26.63
CA GLU A 131 -3.66 -9.30 -26.03
C GLU A 131 -3.44 -9.17 -24.51
N LEU A 132 -3.22 -10.29 -23.80
CA LEU A 132 -2.91 -10.28 -22.37
C LEU A 132 -1.62 -9.50 -22.08
N GLU A 133 -0.56 -9.75 -22.83
CA GLU A 133 0.72 -9.05 -22.68
C GLU A 133 0.55 -7.55 -22.94
N HIS A 134 -0.21 -7.19 -23.98
CA HIS A 134 -0.49 -5.81 -24.34
C HIS A 134 -1.28 -5.08 -23.26
N ALA A 135 -2.34 -5.71 -22.72
CA ALA A 135 -3.12 -5.18 -21.62
C ALA A 135 -2.24 -4.96 -20.37
N LEU A 136 -1.44 -5.96 -19.98
CA LEU A 136 -0.54 -5.88 -18.82
C LEU A 136 0.51 -4.78 -18.95
N LYS A 137 1.00 -4.48 -20.16
CA LYS A 137 1.95 -3.39 -20.42
C LYS A 137 1.31 -2.00 -20.34
N LYS A 138 0.00 -1.89 -20.57
CA LYS A 138 -0.75 -0.63 -20.58
C LYS A 138 -1.41 -0.28 -19.24
N LEU A 139 -1.35 -1.17 -18.26
CA LEU A 139 -1.94 -0.89 -16.94
C LEU A 139 -1.35 0.38 -16.31
N PRO A 140 -2.16 1.15 -15.55
CA PRO A 140 -1.68 2.36 -14.88
C PRO A 140 -1.18 2.04 -13.45
N GLU A 141 -0.34 1.01 -13.27
CA GLU A 141 0.06 0.54 -11.92
C GLU A 141 0.80 1.60 -11.11
N LYS A 142 1.48 2.53 -11.79
CA LYS A 142 2.28 3.57 -11.15
C LYS A 142 1.44 4.47 -10.27
N VAL A 143 0.22 4.82 -10.69
CA VAL A 143 -0.67 5.71 -9.94
C VAL A 143 -1.05 5.07 -8.59
N ALA A 144 -1.42 3.79 -8.60
CA ALA A 144 -1.74 3.05 -7.38
C ALA A 144 -0.51 2.82 -6.49
N ALA A 145 0.64 2.43 -7.09
CA ALA A 145 1.88 2.24 -6.34
C ALA A 145 2.35 3.55 -5.66
N GLU A 146 2.30 4.67 -6.38
CA GLU A 146 2.64 5.99 -5.84
C GLU A 146 1.69 6.41 -4.72
N ALA A 147 0.40 6.10 -4.82
CA ALA A 147 -0.55 6.37 -3.74
C ALA A 147 -0.18 5.61 -2.46
N ILE A 148 0.11 4.29 -2.55
CA ILE A 148 0.54 3.50 -1.39
C ILE A 148 1.87 4.06 -0.84
N LYS A 149 2.82 4.42 -1.70
CA LYS A 149 4.11 4.98 -1.30
C LYS A 149 4.00 6.36 -0.62
N ALA A 150 3.07 7.19 -1.10
CA ALA A 150 2.76 8.47 -0.47
C ALA A 150 2.18 8.25 0.93
N PHE A 151 1.29 7.27 1.09
CA PHE A 151 0.76 6.89 2.39
C PHE A 151 1.83 6.36 3.35
N LEU A 152 2.76 5.54 2.84
CA LEU A 152 3.93 5.10 3.61
C LEU A 152 4.76 6.29 4.11
N SER A 153 5.01 7.27 3.24
CA SER A 153 5.78 8.48 3.59
C SER A 153 5.07 9.30 4.68
N VAL A 154 3.75 9.37 4.61
CA VAL A 154 2.89 10.00 5.60
C VAL A 154 2.97 9.26 6.95
N ILE A 155 2.91 7.93 6.98
CA ILE A 155 3.07 7.14 8.21
C ILE A 155 4.47 7.32 8.80
N HIS A 156 5.50 7.28 7.96
CA HIS A 156 6.88 7.51 8.40
C HIS A 156 7.05 8.87 9.10
N SER A 157 6.41 9.93 8.57
CA SER A 157 6.44 11.25 9.23
C SER A 157 5.81 11.23 10.63
N ILE A 158 4.77 10.42 10.85
CA ILE A 158 4.14 10.25 12.17
C ILE A 158 5.11 9.53 13.11
N VAL A 159 5.79 8.47 12.65
CA VAL A 159 6.80 7.74 13.44
C VAL A 159 7.91 8.69 13.91
N LEU A 160 8.44 9.52 13.00
CA LEU A 160 9.46 10.52 13.33
C LEU A 160 8.94 11.54 14.36
N GLN A 161 7.72 12.04 14.18
CA GLN A 161 7.13 12.98 15.13
C GLN A 161 6.93 12.36 16.52
N GLN A 162 6.46 11.11 16.59
CA GLN A 162 6.29 10.41 17.86
C GLN A 162 7.63 10.17 18.56
N ALA A 163 8.70 9.92 17.80
CA ALA A 163 10.06 9.81 18.34
C ALA A 163 10.55 11.14 18.93
N GLU A 164 10.28 12.27 18.25
CA GLU A 164 10.57 13.61 18.76
C GLU A 164 9.78 13.92 20.05
N GLU A 165 8.46 13.68 20.04
CA GLU A 165 7.59 13.87 21.21
C GLU A 165 8.14 13.12 22.42
N ARG A 166 8.53 11.85 22.23
CA ARG A 166 9.13 11.00 23.27
C ARG A 166 10.43 11.58 23.81
N GLN A 167 11.28 12.16 22.95
CA GLN A 167 12.50 12.81 23.40
C GLN A 167 12.22 14.07 24.21
N LEU A 168 11.26 14.89 23.78
CA LEU A 168 10.86 16.11 24.49
C LEU A 168 10.22 15.78 25.85
N LYS A 169 9.41 14.71 25.93
CA LYS A 169 8.87 14.22 27.19
C LYS A 169 9.97 13.87 28.20
N LYS A 170 10.94 13.05 27.78
CA LYS A 170 12.09 12.68 28.63
C LYS A 170 12.88 13.90 29.11
N LYS A 171 13.04 14.92 28.25
CA LYS A 171 13.71 16.19 28.62
C LYS A 171 12.88 16.96 29.64
N SER A 172 11.57 17.09 29.44
CA SER A 172 10.65 17.73 30.38
C SER A 172 10.70 17.06 31.75
N ASP A 173 10.51 15.73 31.80
CA ASP A 173 10.49 14.96 33.05
C ASP A 173 11.82 15.07 33.82
N ASN A 174 12.96 15.10 33.11
CA ASN A 174 14.27 15.26 33.72
C ASN A 174 14.49 16.66 34.30
N ILE A 175 14.04 17.72 33.63
CA ILE A 175 14.15 19.09 34.14
C ILE A 175 13.20 19.31 35.32
N GLU A 176 11.99 18.74 35.27
CA GLU A 176 11.03 18.75 36.37
C GLU A 176 11.57 18.00 37.61
N SER A 177 12.15 16.81 37.42
CA SER A 177 12.80 16.05 38.50
C SER A 177 13.96 16.84 39.14
N LYS A 178 14.80 17.49 38.34
CA LYS A 178 15.90 18.34 38.83
C LYS A 178 15.40 19.55 39.61
N PHE A 179 14.30 20.16 39.17
CA PHE A 179 13.67 21.27 39.87
C PHE A 179 13.12 20.83 41.22
N HIS A 180 12.44 19.67 41.27
CA HIS A 180 11.94 19.11 42.51
C HIS A 180 13.09 18.80 43.50
N ALA A 181 14.18 18.19 43.01
CA ALA A 181 15.36 17.95 43.84
C ALA A 181 16.03 19.24 44.36
N GLN A 182 15.97 20.35 43.62
CA GLN A 182 16.44 21.66 44.10
C GLN A 182 15.52 22.24 45.17
N LEU A 183 14.20 22.11 45.00
CA LEU A 183 13.19 22.52 45.99
C LEU A 183 13.40 21.80 47.32
N GLU A 184 13.58 20.48 47.29
CA GLU A 184 13.84 19.67 48.50
C GLU A 184 15.11 20.15 49.21
N LYS A 185 16.23 20.27 48.50
CA LYS A 185 17.50 20.78 49.07
C LYS A 185 17.36 22.19 49.65
N HIS A 186 16.62 23.07 48.99
CA HIS A 186 16.40 24.43 49.48
C HIS A 186 15.54 24.43 50.76
N SER A 187 14.59 23.49 50.89
CA SER A 187 13.79 23.31 52.10
C SER A 187 14.61 22.75 53.27
N GLU A 188 15.46 21.75 53.02
CA GLU A 188 16.32 21.12 54.04
C GLU A 188 17.34 22.13 54.62
N ASN A 189 17.95 22.93 53.75
CA ASN A 189 18.87 24.01 54.15
C ASN A 189 18.16 25.12 54.97
N ALA A 190 16.89 25.38 54.68
CA ALA A 190 16.10 26.35 55.44
C ALA A 190 15.71 25.83 56.84
N MET A 191 15.52 24.51 57.02
CA MET A 191 15.25 23.91 58.33
C MET A 191 16.50 23.76 59.21
N GLN A 192 17.68 23.54 58.61
CA GLN A 192 18.95 23.44 59.35
C GLN A 192 19.50 24.79 59.82
N SER A 193 19.11 25.90 59.15
CA SER A 193 19.54 27.25 59.53
C SER A 193 18.71 27.87 60.65
N SER A 194 17.55 27.32 61.00
CA SER A 194 16.70 27.78 62.11
C SER A 194 17.11 27.29 63.50
N ASP A 195 18.09 26.37 63.60
CA ASP A 195 18.51 25.79 64.90
C ASP A 195 19.63 26.59 65.60
N GLN A 196 20.04 27.74 65.05
CA GLN A 196 20.95 28.69 65.69
C GLN A 196 20.28 30.07 65.90
N GLY A 197 19.72 30.27 67.09
CA GLY A 197 19.58 31.59 67.73
C GLY A 197 18.25 32.34 67.54
N SER A 198 17.55 32.55 68.66
CA SER A 198 16.39 33.43 68.84
C SER A 198 16.67 34.89 68.45
N HIS A 199 15.84 35.48 67.59
CA HIS A 199 14.95 36.61 67.89
C HIS A 199 14.38 37.23 66.61
N THR A 200 13.05 37.22 66.51
CA THR A 200 12.21 38.17 65.74
C THR A 200 12.71 38.61 64.36
N ARG A 201 12.31 37.89 63.31
CA ARG A 201 12.05 38.52 62.01
C ARG A 201 10.98 37.77 61.22
N SER A 202 9.86 38.48 61.03
CA SER A 202 8.76 38.26 60.10
C SER A 202 9.01 37.18 59.03
N TYR A 203 8.29 36.07 59.15
CA TYR A 203 8.21 35.02 58.13
C TYR A 203 7.48 35.56 56.88
N SER A 204 8.23 36.17 55.96
CA SER A 204 7.88 36.18 54.54
C SER A 204 8.76 35.14 53.86
N VAL A 205 8.31 33.89 53.85
CA VAL A 205 8.96 32.78 53.11
C VAL A 205 9.03 33.18 51.64
N SER A 206 10.23 33.60 51.25
CA SER A 206 10.90 33.38 49.97
C SER A 206 9.99 32.98 48.80
N LYS A 207 9.21 33.93 48.30
CA LYS A 207 8.60 33.83 46.95
C LYS A 207 9.58 34.20 45.83
N ASP A 208 10.68 34.88 46.16
CA ASP A 208 11.55 35.55 45.19
C ASP A 208 13.03 35.11 45.31
N ASP A 209 13.33 33.80 45.26
CA ASP A 209 14.71 33.39 44.92
C ASP A 209 14.85 33.46 43.38
N PRO A 210 15.61 34.43 42.84
CA PRO A 210 15.75 34.60 41.39
C PRO A 210 16.36 33.37 40.70
N LYS A 211 17.11 32.53 41.41
CA LYS A 211 17.66 31.28 40.84
C LYS A 211 16.59 30.22 40.68
N LEU A 212 15.71 30.05 41.67
CA LEU A 212 14.56 29.15 41.61
C LEU A 212 13.56 29.61 40.55
N ASP A 213 13.40 30.92 40.38
CA ASP A 213 12.50 31.48 39.38
C ASP A 213 13.00 31.25 37.94
N VAL A 214 14.31 31.44 37.70
CA VAL A 214 14.94 31.07 36.41
C VAL A 214 14.80 29.57 36.13
N PHE A 215 14.96 28.71 37.14
CA PHE A 215 14.77 27.27 36.99
C PHE A 215 13.30 26.89 36.72
N ARG A 216 12.34 27.52 37.42
CA ARG A 216 10.90 27.34 37.20
C ARG A 216 10.52 27.69 35.76
N LYS A 217 10.97 28.85 35.29
CA LYS A 217 10.73 29.29 33.91
C LYS A 217 11.24 28.26 32.90
N ARG A 218 12.42 27.67 33.14
CA ARG A 218 12.95 26.61 32.28
C ARG A 218 12.10 25.34 32.29
N VAL A 219 11.55 24.93 33.44
CA VAL A 219 10.61 23.79 33.52
C VAL A 219 9.37 24.08 32.69
N GLU A 220 8.79 25.27 32.83
CA GLU A 220 7.61 25.70 32.08
C GLU A 220 7.86 25.73 30.57
N GLU A 221 9.02 26.23 30.14
CA GLU A 221 9.44 26.26 28.73
C GLU A 221 9.57 24.86 28.12
N GLU A 222 10.24 23.91 28.80
CA GLU A 222 10.37 22.54 28.30
C GLU A 222 9.02 21.79 28.30
N LYS A 223 8.19 22.01 29.33
CA LYS A 223 6.84 21.44 29.39
C LYS A 223 5.97 21.97 28.25
N ALA A 224 6.05 23.26 27.95
CA ALA A 224 5.34 23.87 26.82
C ALA A 224 5.79 23.27 25.47
N ARG A 225 7.10 23.04 25.27
CA ARG A 225 7.62 22.36 24.07
C ARG A 225 7.08 20.94 23.92
N TYR A 226 7.06 20.17 25.02
CA TYR A 226 6.50 18.82 25.02
C TYR A 226 5.01 18.83 24.65
N ILE A 227 4.20 19.67 25.30
CA ILE A 227 2.75 19.76 25.03
C ILE A 227 2.48 20.20 23.58
N ASN A 228 3.29 21.10 23.03
CA ASN A 228 3.17 21.49 21.62
C ASN A 228 3.47 20.31 20.69
N SER A 229 4.57 19.57 20.92
CA SER A 229 4.93 18.40 20.13
C SER A 229 3.86 17.30 20.20
N LEU A 230 3.28 17.06 21.39
CA LEU A 230 2.15 16.15 21.58
C LEU A 230 0.94 16.55 20.71
N ARG A 231 0.55 17.83 20.74
CA ARG A 231 -0.55 18.34 19.91
C ARG A 231 -0.27 18.12 18.43
N THR A 232 0.97 18.36 18.01
CA THR A 232 1.41 18.11 16.63
C THR A 232 1.32 16.63 16.27
N SER A 233 1.80 15.70 17.11
CA SER A 233 1.67 14.25 16.88
C SER A 233 0.22 13.83 16.68
N ARG A 234 -0.69 14.31 17.55
CA ARG A 234 -2.12 13.95 17.51
C ARG A 234 -2.80 14.50 16.26
N ALA A 235 -2.53 15.75 15.93
CA ALA A 235 -3.06 16.41 14.74
C ALA A 235 -2.53 15.76 13.46
N MET A 236 -1.23 15.47 13.39
CA MET A 236 -0.63 14.77 12.25
C MET A 236 -1.30 13.42 12.05
N THR A 237 -1.34 12.55 13.07
CA THR A 237 -1.94 11.22 12.94
C THR A 237 -3.38 11.29 12.43
N LEU A 238 -4.21 12.16 13.01
CA LEU A 238 -5.61 12.29 12.59
C LEU A 238 -5.73 12.81 11.15
N ASN A 239 -5.15 13.97 10.87
CA ASN A 239 -5.29 14.65 9.57
C ASN A 239 -4.69 13.81 8.44
N HIS A 240 -3.53 13.21 8.70
CA HIS A 240 -2.85 12.38 7.73
C HIS A 240 -3.68 11.15 7.40
N LEU A 241 -4.17 10.40 8.40
CA LEU A 241 -4.98 9.20 8.14
C LEU A 241 -6.30 9.56 7.44
N GLN A 242 -6.97 10.65 7.84
CA GLN A 242 -8.23 11.10 7.22
C GLN A 242 -8.08 11.52 5.76
N THR A 243 -6.91 12.03 5.36
CA THR A 243 -6.67 12.49 3.99
C THR A 243 -6.04 11.41 3.11
N SER A 244 -5.08 10.65 3.64
CA SER A 244 -4.31 9.69 2.87
C SER A 244 -5.03 8.35 2.65
N LEU A 245 -5.81 7.84 3.61
CA LEU A 245 -6.55 6.58 3.44
C LEU A 245 -7.54 6.65 2.26
N PRO A 246 -8.41 7.68 2.14
CA PRO A 246 -9.28 7.81 0.98
C PRO A 246 -8.52 7.88 -0.34
N ASN A 247 -7.40 8.63 -0.38
CA ASN A 247 -6.61 8.78 -1.60
C ASN A 247 -6.03 7.44 -2.08
N VAL A 248 -5.51 6.61 -1.16
CA VAL A 248 -4.98 5.28 -1.49
C VAL A 248 -6.07 4.37 -2.02
N PHE A 249 -7.19 4.24 -1.30
CA PHE A 249 -8.26 3.33 -1.72
C PHE A 249 -9.00 3.81 -2.96
N HIS A 250 -9.10 5.13 -3.20
CA HIS A 250 -9.58 5.68 -4.45
C HIS A 250 -8.69 5.28 -5.63
N ALA A 251 -7.37 5.43 -5.49
CA ALA A 251 -6.41 5.03 -6.53
C ALA A 251 -6.47 3.52 -6.81
N LEU A 252 -6.58 2.69 -5.78
CA LEU A 252 -6.69 1.23 -5.91
C LEU A 252 -8.01 0.78 -6.54
N THR A 253 -9.11 1.44 -6.19
CA THR A 253 -10.42 1.20 -6.80
C THR A 253 -10.37 1.53 -8.29
N GLY A 254 -9.83 2.71 -8.65
CA GLY A 254 -9.66 3.10 -10.05
C GLY A 254 -8.77 2.13 -10.83
N PHE A 255 -7.62 1.76 -10.26
CA PHE A 255 -6.69 0.82 -10.88
C PHE A 255 -7.30 -0.57 -11.09
N SER A 256 -7.90 -1.15 -10.06
CA SER A 256 -8.55 -2.47 -10.17
C SER A 256 -9.73 -2.45 -11.16
N GLY A 257 -10.47 -1.35 -11.25
CA GLY A 257 -11.51 -1.16 -12.27
C GLY A 257 -10.95 -1.17 -13.70
N VAL A 258 -9.81 -0.50 -13.93
CA VAL A 258 -9.11 -0.56 -15.23
C VAL A 258 -8.63 -1.98 -15.53
N CYS A 259 -8.11 -2.72 -14.55
CA CYS A 259 -7.73 -4.12 -14.73
C CYS A 259 -8.93 -4.99 -15.15
N VAL A 260 -10.08 -4.84 -14.46
CA VAL A 260 -11.30 -5.58 -14.81
C VAL A 260 -11.71 -5.30 -16.25
N GLN A 261 -11.77 -4.02 -16.67
CA GLN A 261 -12.12 -3.65 -18.04
C GLN A 261 -11.15 -4.22 -19.08
N ALA A 262 -9.84 -4.15 -18.80
CA ALA A 262 -8.80 -4.64 -19.70
C ALA A 262 -8.91 -6.16 -19.92
N PHE A 263 -9.11 -6.94 -18.86
CA PHE A 263 -9.17 -8.41 -18.98
C PHE A 263 -10.54 -8.92 -19.41
N GLU A 264 -11.64 -8.25 -19.06
CA GLU A 264 -12.98 -8.64 -19.52
C GLU A 264 -13.12 -8.60 -21.04
N GLY A 265 -12.54 -7.57 -21.68
CA GLY A 265 -12.54 -7.47 -23.14
C GLY A 265 -11.89 -8.67 -23.80
N ILE A 266 -10.77 -9.12 -23.24
CA ILE A 266 -9.98 -10.26 -23.74
C ILE A 266 -10.73 -11.58 -23.52
N SER A 267 -11.28 -11.80 -22.32
CA SER A 267 -11.99 -13.04 -21.97
C SER A 267 -13.21 -13.27 -22.87
N ARG A 268 -14.01 -12.22 -23.13
CA ARG A 268 -15.19 -12.31 -24.02
C ARG A 268 -14.82 -12.68 -25.45
N CYS A 269 -13.73 -12.11 -25.98
CA CYS A 269 -13.22 -12.44 -27.32
C CYS A 269 -12.75 -13.89 -27.40
N SER A 270 -12.08 -14.38 -26.34
CA SER A 270 -11.60 -15.75 -26.26
C SER A 270 -12.73 -16.79 -26.17
N GLU A 271 -13.77 -16.53 -25.37
CA GLU A 271 -14.93 -17.42 -25.25
C GLU A 271 -15.73 -17.50 -26.56
N ALA A 272 -15.89 -16.37 -27.26
CA ALA A 272 -16.54 -16.34 -28.57
C ALA A 272 -15.74 -17.11 -29.63
N ALA A 273 -14.41 -17.00 -29.63
CA ALA A 273 -13.53 -17.74 -30.52
C ALA A 273 -13.57 -19.26 -30.24
N ALA A 274 -13.57 -19.67 -28.97
CA ALA A 274 -13.67 -21.07 -28.57
C ALA A 274 -15.03 -21.70 -28.93
N ALA A 275 -16.13 -20.94 -28.75
CA ALA A 275 -17.47 -21.38 -29.14
C ALA A 275 -17.61 -21.53 -30.67
N ALA A 276 -17.04 -20.61 -31.45
CA ALA A 276 -17.02 -20.68 -32.91
C ALA A 276 -16.17 -21.85 -33.45
N ALA A 277 -15.10 -22.23 -32.76
CA ALA A 277 -14.28 -23.39 -33.09
C ALA A 277 -15.01 -24.72 -32.83
N SER A 278 -15.93 -24.75 -31.86
CA SER A 278 -16.70 -25.94 -31.48
C SER A 278 -17.92 -26.19 -32.38
N HIS A 279 -18.40 -25.19 -33.12
CA HIS A 279 -19.57 -25.28 -34.02
C HIS A 279 -19.33 -24.58 -35.38
N PRO A 280 -18.80 -25.30 -36.40
CA PRO A 280 -18.36 -24.69 -37.66
C PRO A 280 -19.49 -24.22 -38.60
N GLY A 281 -20.76 -24.44 -38.24
CA GLY A 281 -21.92 -24.29 -39.14
C GLY A 281 -22.91 -23.17 -38.81
N ALA A 282 -22.67 -22.36 -37.77
CA ALA A 282 -23.55 -21.24 -37.43
C ALA A 282 -23.08 -19.97 -38.15
N VAL A 283 -23.98 -19.37 -38.93
CA VAL A 283 -23.77 -18.11 -39.66
C VAL A 283 -23.22 -17.02 -38.73
N SER A 284 -22.09 -16.42 -39.10
CA SER A 284 -21.46 -15.32 -38.37
C SER A 284 -22.46 -14.18 -38.11
N PRO A 285 -22.60 -13.69 -36.87
CA PRO A 285 -23.00 -12.31 -36.70
C PRO A 285 -21.84 -11.43 -37.15
N ALA A 286 -22.16 -10.32 -37.82
CA ALA A 286 -21.19 -9.39 -38.38
C ALA A 286 -20.08 -9.06 -37.36
N VAL A 287 -18.83 -9.16 -37.78
CA VAL A 287 -17.68 -8.62 -37.06
C VAL A 287 -17.87 -7.11 -37.00
N SER A 288 -18.45 -6.63 -35.90
CA SER A 288 -18.34 -5.24 -35.51
C SER A 288 -16.91 -5.05 -35.03
N SER A 289 -16.12 -4.33 -35.82
CA SER A 289 -14.84 -3.77 -35.41
C SER A 289 -14.96 -3.19 -33.99
N CYS A 290 -14.15 -3.71 -33.07
CA CYS A 290 -13.91 -3.08 -31.77
C CYS A 290 -12.90 -1.94 -31.96
N ASP A 291 -13.20 -1.00 -32.83
CA ASP A 291 -12.55 0.31 -32.88
C ASP A 291 -13.67 1.34 -33.00
N ASP A 292 -14.03 1.93 -31.85
CA ASP A 292 -14.41 3.33 -31.67
C ASP A 292 -15.15 3.48 -30.34
N HIS A 293 -14.48 3.99 -29.31
CA HIS A 293 -14.75 5.37 -28.90
C HIS A 293 -13.76 5.94 -27.87
N PRO A 294 -13.62 7.28 -27.83
CA PRO A 294 -12.54 7.98 -27.18
C PRO A 294 -12.86 8.42 -25.74
N LEU A 295 -11.77 8.79 -25.06
CA LEU A 295 -11.60 9.40 -23.72
C LEU A 295 -11.44 8.42 -22.56
#